data_AF-A0A1V4VXF6-F1
#
_entry.id   AF-A0A1V4VXF6-F1
#
_cell.length_a   1.000
_cell.length_b   1.000
_cell.length_c   1.000
_cell.angle_alpha   90.00
_cell.angle_beta   90.00
_cell.angle_gamma   90.00
#
_symmetry.space_group_name_H-M   'P 1'
#
loop_
_entity.id
_entity.type
_entity.pdbx_description
1 polymer ?
#
loop_
_entity_poly.entity_id
_entity_poly.type
_entity_poly.pdbx_seq_one_letter_code
_entity_poly.pdbx_strand_id
1 'polypeptide(L)'
;MAHHEYNRRLAMLEDTRQRLEAAFDVAEEDVDVLGAAYLSFYRASLNTKIDIQKKAVDNASLVVEGKRNAAVQARQERQVIEMLKDKCYMNYKREVAAMEQKEIDELALYAHQRRMDNF
;
A
#
# COMPACT_ATOMS: atom_id res chain seq x y z
N MET A 1 -5.64 2.42 -9.27
CA MET A 1 -6.47 1.43 -10.01
C MET A 1 -7.22 0.47 -9.07
N ALA A 2 -6.55 -0.32 -8.22
CA ALA A 2 -7.24 -1.30 -7.36
C ALA A 2 -8.25 -0.68 -6.36
N HIS A 3 -7.93 0.46 -5.75
CA HIS A 3 -8.84 1.13 -4.81
C HIS A 3 -10.10 1.72 -5.49
N HIS A 4 -9.95 2.28 -6.70
CA HIS A 4 -11.09 2.77 -7.49
C HIS A 4 -12.00 1.63 -7.93
N GLU A 5 -11.44 0.48 -8.30
CA GLU A 5 -12.22 -0.70 -8.68
C GLU A 5 -12.97 -1.28 -7.47
N TYR A 6 -12.35 -1.33 -6.29
CA TYR A 6 -13.05 -1.72 -5.05
C TYR A 6 -14.23 -0.78 -4.74
N ASN A 7 -14.01 0.53 -4.74
CA ASN A 7 -15.07 1.51 -4.46
C ASN A 7 -16.20 1.45 -5.49
N ARG A 8 -15.86 1.26 -6.77
CA ARG A 8 -16.84 1.07 -7.84
C ARG A 8 -17.70 -0.17 -7.62
N ARG A 9 -17.08 -1.29 -7.21
CA ARG A 9 -17.80 -2.55 -6.94
C ARG A 9 -18.67 -2.45 -5.69
N LEU A 10 -18.24 -1.70 -4.68
CA LEU A 10 -19.03 -1.44 -3.48
C LEU A 10 -20.29 -0.63 -3.80
N ALA A 11 -20.15 0.45 -4.56
CA ALA A 11 -21.28 1.27 -4.99
C ALA A 11 -22.33 0.48 -5.80
N MET A 12 -21.87 -0.42 -6.68
CA MET A 12 -22.76 -1.31 -7.43
C MET A 12 -23.50 -2.32 -6.53
N LEU A 13 -22.86 -2.80 -5.46
CA LEU A 13 -23.49 -3.70 -4.49
C LEU A 13 -24.56 -2.98 -3.67
N GLU A 14 -24.32 -1.73 -3.30
CA GLU A 14 -25.28 -0.91 -2.54
C GLU A 14 -26.51 -0.55 -3.39
N ASP A 15 -26.32 -0.11 -4.64
CA ASP A 15 -27.41 0.17 -5.57
C ASP A 15 -28.29 -1.08 -5.82
N THR A 16 -27.67 -2.25 -6.00
CA THR A 16 -28.42 -3.50 -6.21
C THR A 16 -29.19 -3.96 -4.97
N ARG A 17 -28.67 -3.71 -3.76
CA ARG A 17 -29.39 -3.95 -2.50
C ARG A 17 -30.61 -3.04 -2.36
N GLN A 18 -30.46 -1.75 -2.63
CA GLN A 18 -31.57 -0.79 -2.55
C GLN A 18 -32.71 -1.16 -3.51
N ARG A 19 -32.37 -1.61 -4.73
CA ARG A 19 -33.39 -2.07 -5.70
C ARG A 19 -34.12 -3.33 -5.26
N LEU A 20 -33.44 -4.24 -4.56
CA LEU A 20 -34.07 -5.43 -4.01
C LEU A 20 -35.07 -5.07 -2.91
N GLU A 21 -34.68 -4.16 -2.02
CA GLU A 21 -35.53 -3.65 -0.93
C GLU A 21 -36.79 -2.97 -1.48
N ALA A 22 -36.65 -2.07 -2.46
CA ALA A 22 -37.80 -1.45 -3.13
C ALA A 22 -38.72 -2.48 -3.83
N ALA A 23 -38.17 -3.57 -4.36
CA ALA A 23 -38.96 -4.65 -4.95
C ALA A 23 -39.70 -5.50 -3.90
N PHE A 24 -39.31 -5.44 -2.61
CA PHE A 24 -40.08 -6.02 -1.50
C PHE A 24 -41.29 -5.17 -1.14
N ASP A 25 -41.13 -3.86 -1.07
CA ASP A 25 -42.20 -2.91 -0.70
C ASP A 25 -43.38 -2.89 -1.69
N VAL A 26 -43.12 -3.01 -3.00
CA VAL A 26 -44.17 -2.97 -4.05
C VAL A 26 -45.10 -4.19 -4.02
N ALA A 27 -44.73 -5.30 -3.37
CA ALA A 27 -45.56 -6.51 -3.37
C ALA A 27 -46.69 -6.51 -2.33
N GLU A 28 -46.77 -5.50 -1.45
CA GLU A 28 -47.81 -5.44 -0.41
C GLU A 28 -49.13 -4.78 -0.87
N GLU A 29 -49.14 -4.05 -1.99
CA GLU A 29 -50.35 -3.39 -2.54
C GLU A 29 -50.84 -4.09 -3.82
N ASP A 30 -52.03 -4.71 -3.75
CA ASP A 30 -52.81 -5.35 -4.83
C ASP A 30 -52.06 -6.34 -5.76
N VAL A 31 -52.11 -7.64 -5.43
CA VAL A 31 -51.36 -8.67 -6.17
C VAL A 31 -52.15 -9.27 -7.33
N ASP A 32 -51.83 -8.81 -8.54
CA ASP A 32 -51.97 -9.60 -9.77
C ASP A 32 -50.99 -10.80 -9.72
N VAL A 33 -51.50 -12.03 -9.93
CA VAL A 33 -50.72 -13.28 -9.88
C VAL A 33 -49.54 -13.25 -10.85
N LEU A 34 -49.72 -12.63 -12.03
CA LEU A 34 -48.65 -12.44 -13.02
C LEU A 34 -47.59 -11.46 -12.51
N GLY A 35 -48.02 -10.37 -11.85
CA GLY A 35 -47.14 -9.41 -11.18
C GLY A 35 -46.31 -10.04 -10.06
N ALA A 36 -46.91 -10.86 -9.20
CA ALA A 36 -46.19 -11.58 -8.15
C ALA A 36 -45.16 -12.58 -8.71
N ALA A 37 -45.52 -13.32 -9.77
CA ALA A 37 -44.58 -14.23 -10.43
C ALA A 37 -43.38 -13.46 -11.02
N TYR A 38 -43.64 -12.35 -11.71
CA TYR A 38 -42.59 -11.49 -12.26
C TYR A 38 -41.66 -10.95 -11.16
N LEU A 39 -42.22 -10.43 -10.07
CA LEU A 39 -41.44 -9.93 -8.93
C LEU A 39 -40.60 -11.03 -8.28
N SER A 40 -41.12 -12.24 -8.16
CA SER A 40 -40.38 -13.40 -7.65
C SER A 40 -39.15 -13.73 -8.50
N PHE A 41 -39.32 -13.82 -9.83
CA PHE A 41 -38.19 -14.05 -10.75
C PHE A 41 -37.18 -12.90 -10.74
N TYR A 42 -37.67 -11.66 -10.66
CA TYR A 42 -36.81 -10.49 -10.58
C TYR A 42 -35.97 -10.48 -9.30
N ARG A 43 -36.58 -10.78 -8.14
CA ARG A 43 -35.88 -10.92 -6.85
C ARG A 43 -34.82 -12.04 -6.90
N ALA A 44 -35.15 -13.20 -7.49
CA ALA A 44 -34.20 -14.30 -7.65
C ALA A 44 -32.99 -13.89 -8.52
N SER A 45 -33.23 -13.16 -9.61
CA SER A 45 -32.17 -12.60 -10.46
C SER A 45 -31.29 -11.60 -9.70
N LEU A 46 -31.90 -10.69 -8.92
CA LEU A 46 -31.16 -9.74 -8.10
C LEU A 46 -30.31 -10.42 -7.03
N ASN A 47 -30.84 -11.44 -6.35
CA ASN A 47 -30.07 -12.21 -5.36
C ASN A 47 -28.84 -12.87 -5.98
N THR A 48 -29.01 -13.46 -7.17
CA THR A 48 -27.88 -14.06 -7.90
C THR A 48 -26.83 -13.01 -8.26
N LYS A 49 -27.25 -11.83 -8.72
CA LYS A 49 -26.33 -10.71 -9.01
C LYS A 49 -25.61 -10.23 -7.76
N ILE A 50 -26.31 -10.12 -6.63
CA ILE A 50 -25.72 -9.75 -5.33
C ILE A 50 -24.64 -10.76 -4.92
N ASP A 51 -24.89 -12.05 -5.06
CA ASP A 51 -23.91 -13.07 -4.68
C ASP A 51 -22.68 -13.08 -5.58
N ILE A 52 -22.86 -12.85 -6.88
CA ILE A 52 -21.73 -12.65 -7.81
C ILE A 52 -20.94 -11.39 -7.42
N GLN A 53 -21.64 -10.29 -7.11
CA GLN A 53 -21.01 -9.02 -6.78
C GLN A 53 -20.26 -9.08 -5.44
N LYS A 54 -20.79 -9.76 -4.42
CA LYS A 54 -20.09 -10.02 -3.15
C LYS A 54 -18.77 -10.71 -3.39
N LYS A 55 -18.76 -11.81 -4.14
CA LYS A 55 -17.52 -12.52 -4.51
C LYS A 55 -16.54 -11.61 -5.25
N ALA A 56 -17.06 -10.75 -6.14
CA ALA A 56 -16.23 -9.79 -6.87
C ALA A 56 -15.62 -8.72 -5.95
N VAL A 57 -16.34 -8.25 -4.93
CA VAL A 57 -15.84 -7.32 -3.90
C VAL A 57 -14.80 -8.00 -3.02
N ASP A 58 -15.05 -9.22 -2.55
CA ASP A 58 -14.13 -9.98 -1.71
C ASP A 58 -12.79 -10.20 -2.43
N ASN A 59 -12.84 -10.62 -3.69
CA ASN A 59 -11.65 -10.78 -4.52
C ASN A 59 -10.90 -9.45 -4.72
N ALA A 60 -11.62 -8.34 -4.94
CA ALA A 60 -10.99 -7.03 -5.07
C ALA A 60 -10.34 -6.58 -3.75
N SER A 61 -10.96 -6.88 -2.62
CA SER A 61 -10.42 -6.60 -1.28
C SER A 61 -9.11 -7.35 -1.04
N LEU A 62 -9.05 -8.63 -1.38
CA LEU A 62 -7.82 -9.43 -1.28
C LEU A 62 -6.67 -8.84 -2.12
N VAL A 63 -6.97 -8.36 -3.33
CA VAL A 63 -5.96 -7.70 -4.18
C VAL A 63 -5.46 -6.40 -3.57
N VAL A 64 -6.36 -5.58 -3.03
CA VAL A 64 -5.98 -4.31 -2.37
C VAL A 64 -5.08 -4.58 -1.17
N GLU A 65 -5.45 -5.51 -0.29
CA GLU A 65 -4.65 -5.87 0.87
C GLU A 65 -3.29 -6.47 0.47
N GLY A 66 -3.24 -7.32 -0.56
CA GLY A 66 -1.99 -7.82 -1.12
C GLY A 66 -1.07 -6.70 -1.61
N LYS A 67 -1.61 -5.73 -2.35
CA LYS A 67 -0.83 -4.56 -2.82
C LYS A 67 -0.39 -3.65 -1.67
N ARG A 68 -1.22 -3.49 -0.65
CA ARG A 68 -0.90 -2.72 0.55
C ARG A 68 0.29 -3.34 1.30
N ASN A 69 0.25 -4.65 1.53
CA ASN A 69 1.33 -5.37 2.21
C ASN A 69 2.64 -5.29 1.43
N ALA A 70 2.61 -5.47 0.11
CA ALA A 70 3.79 -5.32 -0.74
C ALA A 70 4.37 -3.89 -0.67
N ALA A 71 3.53 -2.86 -0.64
CA ALA A 71 3.99 -1.48 -0.51
C ALA A 71 4.62 -1.19 0.86
N VAL A 72 4.07 -1.74 1.94
CA VAL A 72 4.64 -1.63 3.28
C VAL A 72 6.01 -2.30 3.34
N GLN A 73 6.13 -3.51 2.81
CA GLN A 73 7.39 -4.25 2.77
C GLN A 73 8.45 -3.49 1.97
N ALA A 74 8.12 -3.02 0.76
CA ALA A 74 9.06 -2.24 -0.06
C ALA A 74 9.53 -0.96 0.64
N ARG A 75 8.67 -0.31 1.44
CA ARG A 75 9.05 0.86 2.23
C ARG A 75 10.01 0.51 3.36
N GLN A 76 9.79 -0.62 4.04
CA GLN A 76 10.68 -1.11 5.09
C GLN A 76 12.06 -1.48 4.52
N GLU A 77 12.08 -2.23 3.42
CA GLU A 77 13.32 -2.59 2.71
C GLU A 77 14.11 -1.36 2.28
N ARG A 78 13.42 -0.36 1.70
CA ARG A 78 14.06 0.91 1.34
C ARG A 78 14.66 1.62 2.54
N GLN A 79 13.96 1.65 3.68
CA GLN A 79 14.47 2.29 4.89
C GLN A 79 15.75 1.61 5.39
N VAL A 80 15.81 0.27 5.35
CA VAL A 80 17.02 -0.48 5.71
C VAL A 80 18.18 -0.12 4.79
N ILE A 81 17.95 -0.03 3.48
CA ILE A 81 18.99 0.33 2.50
C ILE A 81 19.53 1.75 2.76
N GLU A 82 18.65 2.73 2.98
CA GLU A 82 19.09 4.10 3.26
C GLU A 82 19.90 4.17 4.57
N MET A 83 19.47 3.45 5.62
CA MET A 83 20.24 3.38 6.88
C MET A 83 21.63 2.78 6.68
N LEU A 84 21.74 1.72 5.87
CA LEU A 84 23.04 1.11 5.56
C LEU A 84 23.92 2.07 4.75
N LYS A 85 23.34 2.76 3.77
CA LYS A 85 24.04 3.76 2.96
C LYS A 85 24.58 4.90 3.82
N ASP A 86 23.75 5.44 4.72
CA ASP A 86 24.16 6.49 5.65
C ASP A 86 25.29 6.01 6.57
N LYS A 87 25.18 4.79 7.10
CA LYS A 87 26.24 4.18 7.93
C LYS A 87 27.55 4.04 7.16
N CYS A 88 27.51 3.50 5.94
CA CYS A 88 28.69 3.34 5.10
C CYS A 88 29.32 4.71 4.77
N TYR A 89 28.50 5.71 4.46
CA TYR A 89 28.98 7.06 4.20
C TYR A 89 29.65 7.70 5.41
N MET A 90 29.08 7.54 6.60
CA MET A 90 29.68 8.03 7.85
C MET A 90 30.99 7.31 8.18
N ASN A 91 31.06 6.00 7.94
CA ASN A 91 32.30 5.25 8.11
C ASN A 91 33.39 5.75 7.16
N TYR A 92 33.05 5.90 5.87
CA TYR A 92 33.98 6.46 4.88
C TYR A 92 34.51 7.84 5.30
N LYS A 93 33.62 8.75 5.77
CA LYS A 93 34.05 10.05 6.28
C LYS A 93 35.03 9.96 7.45
N ARG A 94 34.79 9.03 8.38
CA ARG A 94 35.70 8.81 9.53
C ARG A 94 37.05 8.26 9.08
N GLU A 95 37.05 7.33 8.13
CA GLU A 95 38.28 6.77 7.56
C GLU A 95 39.11 7.85 6.87
N VAL A 96 38.48 8.67 6.02
CA VAL A 96 39.15 9.80 5.36
C VAL A 96 39.72 10.77 6.38
N ALA A 97 38.93 11.19 7.38
CA ALA A 97 39.40 12.12 8.41
C ALA A 97 40.57 11.52 9.23
N ALA A 98 40.55 10.22 9.51
CA ALA A 98 41.65 9.56 10.21
C ALA A 98 42.92 9.50 9.34
N MET A 99 42.79 9.28 8.03
CA MET A 99 43.90 9.32 7.09
C MET A 99 44.50 10.74 7.00
N GLU A 100 43.66 11.76 6.82
CA GLU A 100 44.08 13.16 6.76
C GLU A 100 44.80 13.59 8.05
N GLN A 101 44.26 13.23 9.22
CA GLN A 101 44.89 13.54 10.51
C GLN A 101 46.27 12.88 10.62
N LYS A 102 46.38 11.61 10.22
CA LYS A 102 47.66 10.89 10.23
C LYS A 102 48.69 11.58 9.34
N GLU A 103 48.31 12.00 8.13
CA GLU A 103 49.21 12.74 7.23
C GLU A 103 49.66 14.08 7.83
N ILE A 104 48.74 14.82 8.45
CA ILE A 104 49.07 16.08 9.13
C ILE A 104 50.06 15.86 10.27
N ASP A 105 49.83 14.85 11.11
CA ASP A 105 50.68 14.52 12.25
C ASP A 105 52.09 14.12 11.79
N GLU A 106 52.20 13.31 10.73
CA GLU A 106 53.48 12.94 10.11
C GLU A 106 54.23 14.17 9.59
N LEU A 107 53.54 15.05 8.85
CA LEU A 107 54.14 16.30 8.35
C LEU A 107 54.59 17.23 9.48
N ALA A 108 53.80 17.34 10.54
CA ALA A 108 54.14 18.14 11.72
C ALA A 108 55.38 17.60 12.43
N LEU A 109 55.49 16.27 12.57
CA LEU A 109 56.64 15.60 13.16
C LEU A 109 57.92 15.85 12.34
N TYR A 110 57.86 15.69 11.01
CA TYR A 110 58.98 16.01 10.12
C TYR A 110 59.38 17.48 10.18
N ALA A 111 58.41 18.39 10.25
CA ALA A 111 58.67 19.82 10.38
C ALA A 111 59.35 20.16 11.72
N HIS A 112 58.95 19.50 12.80
CA HIS A 112 59.55 19.66 14.11
C HIS A 112 60.99 19.11 14.15
N GLN A 113 61.22 17.90 13.64
CA GLN A 113 62.57 17.31 13.54
C GLN A 113 63.53 18.22 12.77
N ARG A 114 63.11 18.72 11.60
CA ARG A 114 63.94 19.68 10.82
C ARG A 114 64.25 20.97 11.57
N ARG A 115 63.39 21.45 12.47
CA ARG A 115 63.72 22.61 13.31
C ARG A 115 64.76 22.26 14.36
N MET A 116 64.66 21.08 14.97
CA MET A 116 65.60 20.61 16.00
C MET A 116 67.00 20.37 15.43
N ASP A 117 67.12 19.88 14.20
CA ASP A 117 68.42 19.60 13.55
C ASP A 117 69.17 20.88 13.09
N ASN A 118 68.52 22.05 13.12
CA ASN A 118 69.09 23.34 12.71
C ASN A 118 69.51 24.24 13.90
N PHE A 119 69.59 23.69 15.12
CA PHE A 119 70.16 24.31 16.32
C PHE A 119 71.37 23.51 16.82
#